data_AF-A0A3M2GXU7-F1
#
_entry.id   AF-A0A3M2GXU7-F1
#
_cell.length_a   1.000
_cell.length_b   1.000
_cell.length_c   1.000
_cell.angle_alpha   90.00
_cell.angle_beta   90.00
_cell.angle_gamma   90.00
#
_symmetry.space_group_name_H-M   'P 1'
#
loop_
_entity.id
_entity.type
_entity.pdbx_description
1 polymer ?
#
loop_
_entity_poly.entity_id
_entity_poly.type
_entity_poly.pdbx_seq_one_letter_code
_entity_poly.pdbx_strand_id
1 'polypeptide(L)'
;MLDAERFLSEIEPFKYLDSKDIKNLAYSLLVDYRKKGEVIFEHGSKPLDFLYILRKGGVVLEKGGEVLEYLHEGESFGFVSLMTSEPPTSTAKTVEDSVLFLLNKKLFNQLLSKSEPFREFYVRKLARRLQEAKRTKTHEQYTSLVLEDINLRPLIVLDWSESVDKAVKEMVSKDSTFILVRLKDGLGIVTERDVLKKVIAKGLNPLEVRLEEVASYPLVSIESSSQLYDAILLMAKHGIRKLLVTKGGTPVGILEDRDIIAYESKNAVVLIKEIDKARTVEDLRYIYNLVRGQTIDLVLQGTDPERLSAYISELNDRFMKRAVYLAMSRLGEEPLVPFSIMVLGSEGRREQSLKTDQDNALIYEDYPMLDFNPKEYFQRFSEVYIDVLLEIGFPPCPGKVMVSNPFWRRSSHEWEMAIKSWIEKPQPENMLNVAIFFDFRNVFGDQTLVDRLWYHILQRLKENPGFFPFLALDAVRFKPPLGFFKDFVVERSGEHRGELDIKKGGIFPLTQGVRALSLEHGIGERSTFKRIEELQKLGVFSKEYGKDLSEAYRFLMGLRLRVQAEKIRDGKEADNYVNPNNLSKAEKGMLKDVFRLIREFQDMLYERYSLHVFG
;
A
#
# COMPACT_ATOMS: atom_id res chain seq x y z
N MET A 1 18.88 12.22 47.18
CA MET A 1 19.94 12.00 46.16
C MET A 1 20.72 10.72 46.40
N LEU A 2 21.29 10.47 47.58
CA LEU A 2 21.90 9.18 47.93
C LEU A 2 20.95 7.98 47.73
N ASP A 3 19.64 8.16 47.95
CA ASP A 3 18.63 7.11 47.75
C ASP A 3 18.40 6.75 46.26
N ALA A 4 18.45 7.71 45.34
CA ALA A 4 18.25 7.45 43.91
C ALA A 4 19.47 6.77 43.29
N GLU A 5 20.68 7.21 43.66
CA GLU A 5 21.94 6.55 43.24
C GLU A 5 21.96 5.10 43.72
N ARG A 6 21.68 4.87 45.01
CA ARG A 6 21.62 3.53 45.58
C ARG A 6 20.58 2.67 44.89
N PHE A 7 19.35 3.17 44.74
CA PHE A 7 18.26 2.44 44.11
C PHE A 7 18.61 2.03 42.66
N LEU A 8 19.11 2.96 41.85
CA LEU A 8 19.51 2.68 40.47
C LEU A 8 20.65 1.65 40.39
N SER A 9 21.58 1.67 41.36
CA SER A 9 22.69 0.71 41.40
C SER A 9 22.27 -0.72 41.73
N GLU A 10 21.04 -0.92 42.22
CA GLU A 10 20.53 -2.24 42.62
C GLU A 10 19.60 -2.87 41.55
N ILE A 11 19.07 -2.09 40.59
CA ILE A 11 18.03 -2.55 39.65
C ILE A 11 18.54 -2.75 38.22
N GLU A 12 17.92 -3.67 37.47
CA GLU A 12 18.25 -3.86 36.05
C GLU A 12 17.58 -2.81 35.15
N PRO A 13 18.25 -2.39 34.06
CA PRO A 13 19.64 -2.65 33.70
C PRO A 13 20.63 -1.62 34.30
N PHE A 14 20.16 -0.73 35.16
CA PHE A 14 20.94 0.40 35.68
C PHE A 14 22.15 -0.01 36.54
N LYS A 15 22.07 -1.16 37.22
CA LYS A 15 23.19 -1.75 37.99
C LYS A 15 24.44 -2.06 37.15
N TYR A 16 24.30 -2.13 35.83
CA TYR A 16 25.42 -2.38 34.90
C TYR A 16 26.08 -1.08 34.39
N LEU A 17 25.58 0.09 34.81
CA LEU A 17 26.20 1.38 34.50
C LEU A 17 27.37 1.65 35.47
N ASP A 18 28.36 2.41 35.03
CA ASP A 18 29.44 2.82 35.92
C ASP A 18 28.95 3.81 36.99
N SER A 19 29.71 3.93 38.08
CA SER A 19 29.34 4.79 39.22
C SER A 19 29.18 6.27 38.87
N LYS A 20 29.88 6.74 37.82
CA LYS A 20 29.79 8.13 37.36
C LYS A 20 28.50 8.36 36.58
N ASP A 21 28.12 7.42 35.73
CA ASP A 21 26.87 7.43 34.97
C ASP A 21 25.65 7.29 35.88
N ILE A 22 25.69 6.41 36.89
CA ILE A 22 24.61 6.30 37.91
C ILE A 22 24.43 7.63 38.64
N LYS A 23 25.54 8.25 39.05
CA LYS A 23 25.52 9.54 39.75
C LYS A 23 24.92 10.63 38.86
N ASN A 24 25.39 10.77 37.62
CA ASN A 24 24.86 11.74 36.66
C ASN A 24 23.37 11.50 36.36
N LEU A 25 22.96 10.24 36.25
CA LEU A 25 21.59 9.85 36.02
C LEU A 25 20.70 10.27 37.20
N ALA A 26 21.11 9.97 38.44
CA ALA A 26 20.37 10.33 39.65
C ALA A 26 20.15 11.85 39.80
N TYR A 27 21.08 12.69 39.32
CA TYR A 27 20.91 14.14 39.28
C TYR A 27 19.96 14.64 38.19
N SER A 28 19.71 13.83 37.15
CA SER A 28 18.94 14.22 35.97
C SER A 28 17.51 13.67 35.95
N LEU A 29 17.14 12.84 36.92
CA LEU A 29 15.81 12.26 37.04
C LEU A 29 14.80 13.29 37.59
N LEU A 30 13.60 13.28 37.01
CA LEU A 30 12.44 13.93 37.63
C LEU A 30 11.71 12.92 38.50
N VAL A 31 11.08 13.39 39.58
CA VAL A 31 10.25 12.57 40.45
C VAL A 31 8.79 12.90 40.20
N ASP A 32 7.98 11.87 39.93
CA ASP A 32 6.53 12.00 39.73
C ASP A 32 5.78 11.15 40.77
N TYR A 33 4.89 11.80 41.52
CA TYR A 33 4.06 11.15 42.54
C TYR A 33 2.63 11.00 42.00
N ARG A 34 2.12 9.78 42.04
CA ARG A 34 0.78 9.45 41.54
C ARG A 34 -0.03 8.72 42.58
N LYS A 35 -1.25 9.19 42.83
CA LYS A 35 -2.19 8.51 43.73
C LYS A 35 -2.73 7.24 43.07
N LYS A 36 -3.21 6.30 43.88
CA LYS A 36 -3.91 5.10 43.39
C LYS A 36 -5.01 5.45 42.39
N GLY A 37 -4.98 4.80 41.23
CA GLY A 37 -5.98 4.92 40.17
C GLY A 37 -5.73 6.04 39.17
N GLU A 38 -4.65 6.78 39.27
CA GLU A 38 -4.27 7.80 38.29
C GLU A 38 -3.64 7.18 37.04
N VAL A 39 -4.01 7.72 35.88
CA VAL A 39 -3.44 7.32 34.58
C VAL A 39 -2.15 8.08 34.34
N ILE A 40 -1.09 7.35 34.01
CA ILE A 40 0.24 7.89 33.71
C ILE A 40 0.33 8.28 32.22
N PHE A 41 -0.12 7.38 31.34
CA PHE A 41 -0.33 7.65 29.92
C PHE A 41 -1.40 6.71 29.34
N GLU A 42 -2.05 7.14 28.26
CA GLU A 42 -3.11 6.40 27.59
C GLU A 42 -2.61 5.73 26.32
N HIS A 43 -3.17 4.57 25.99
CA HIS A 43 -2.95 3.93 24.70
C HIS A 43 -3.26 4.89 23.54
N GLY A 44 -2.34 4.98 22.56
CA GLY A 44 -2.54 5.83 21.38
C GLY A 44 -2.34 7.33 21.64
N SER A 45 -1.91 7.73 22.84
CA SER A 45 -1.49 9.11 23.10
C SER A 45 -0.29 9.51 22.23
N LYS A 46 0.15 10.77 22.33
CA LYS A 46 1.41 11.18 21.70
C LYS A 46 2.57 10.28 22.15
N PRO A 47 3.61 10.09 21.29
CA PRO A 47 4.82 9.36 21.68
C PRO A 47 5.39 9.89 23.00
N LEU A 48 5.87 8.99 23.85
CA LEU A 48 6.34 9.32 25.19
C LEU A 48 7.73 9.96 25.16
N ASP A 49 7.91 10.96 26.02
CA ASP A 49 9.18 11.68 26.20
C ASP A 49 10.06 11.12 27.33
N PHE A 50 9.50 10.26 28.17
CA PHE A 50 10.16 9.72 29.36
C PHE A 50 10.06 8.20 29.45
N LEU A 51 11.10 7.60 30.01
CA LEU A 51 11.09 6.25 30.55
C LEU A 51 10.67 6.38 32.01
N TYR A 52 9.69 5.59 32.41
CA TYR A 52 9.16 5.57 33.76
C TYR A 52 9.81 4.41 34.52
N ILE A 53 10.41 4.70 35.66
CA ILE A 53 11.05 3.72 36.55
C ILE A 53 10.27 3.73 37.87
N LEU A 54 9.71 2.60 38.28
CA LEU A 54 8.87 2.50 39.46
C LEU A 54 9.74 2.40 40.71
N ARG A 55 9.87 3.50 41.45
CA ARG A 55 10.67 3.56 42.68
C ARG A 55 9.95 2.92 43.87
N LYS A 56 8.64 3.15 43.98
CA LYS A 56 7.79 2.64 45.05
C LYS A 56 6.35 2.50 44.54
N GLY A 57 5.64 1.45 44.96
CA GLY A 57 4.24 1.22 44.62
C GLY A 57 4.05 0.25 43.45
N GLY A 58 2.92 0.37 42.74
CA GLY A 58 2.48 -0.58 41.71
C GLY A 58 1.80 0.11 40.52
N VAL A 59 2.08 -0.39 39.32
CA VAL A 59 1.48 0.08 38.05
C VAL A 59 0.95 -1.10 37.27
N VAL A 60 -0.19 -0.94 36.62
CA VAL A 60 -0.74 -1.90 35.66
C VAL A 60 -0.66 -1.35 34.25
N LEU A 61 -0.28 -2.19 33.29
CA LEU A 61 -0.40 -1.93 31.86
C LEU A 61 -1.62 -2.67 31.32
N GLU A 62 -2.52 -1.96 30.65
CA GLU A 62 -3.75 -2.53 30.12
C GLU A 62 -4.02 -2.09 28.67
N LYS A 63 -4.77 -2.91 27.92
CA LYS A 63 -5.21 -2.58 26.56
C LYS A 63 -6.64 -3.08 26.36
N GLY A 64 -7.57 -2.17 26.06
CA GLY A 64 -8.97 -2.53 25.83
C GLY A 64 -9.68 -3.15 27.05
N GLY A 65 -9.23 -2.83 28.26
CA GLY A 65 -9.74 -3.40 29.52
C GLY A 65 -9.09 -4.73 29.94
N GLU A 66 -8.20 -5.29 29.13
CA GLU A 66 -7.40 -6.47 29.48
C GLU A 66 -6.06 -6.06 30.11
N VAL A 67 -5.73 -6.65 31.27
CA VAL A 67 -4.44 -6.41 31.93
C VAL A 67 -3.34 -7.19 31.23
N LEU A 68 -2.35 -6.47 30.71
CA LEU A 68 -1.19 -7.03 30.03
C LEU A 68 -0.08 -7.42 31.01
N GLU A 69 0.22 -6.54 31.96
CA GLU A 69 1.33 -6.72 32.89
C GLU A 69 1.10 -5.91 34.16
N TYR A 70 1.41 -6.49 35.32
CA TYR A 70 1.57 -5.76 36.58
C TYR A 70 3.06 -5.48 36.78
N LEU A 71 3.39 -4.24 37.10
CA LEU A 71 4.75 -3.76 37.29
C LEU A 71 5.00 -3.46 38.76
N HIS A 72 6.15 -3.91 39.23
CA HIS A 72 6.57 -3.79 40.63
C HIS A 72 7.79 -2.85 40.79
N GLU A 73 8.15 -2.57 42.04
CA GLU A 73 9.30 -1.73 42.37
C GLU A 73 10.58 -2.22 41.69
N GLY A 74 11.33 -1.28 41.11
CA GLY A 74 12.54 -1.54 40.34
C GLY A 74 12.31 -1.76 38.85
N GLU A 75 11.06 -1.90 38.39
CA GLU A 75 10.77 -2.09 36.98
C GLU A 75 10.62 -0.77 36.20
N SER A 76 10.96 -0.81 34.92
CA SER A 76 10.79 0.31 34.00
C SER A 76 9.85 -0.01 32.83
N PHE A 77 9.12 1.01 32.38
CA PHE A 77 8.10 0.94 31.33
C PHE A 77 8.03 2.23 30.48
N GLY A 78 7.33 2.16 29.35
CA GLY A 78 7.29 3.23 28.34
C GLY A 78 8.40 3.15 27.27
N PHE A 79 9.38 2.27 27.45
CA PHE A 79 10.53 2.11 26.55
C PHE A 79 10.17 1.77 25.09
N VAL A 80 9.05 1.08 24.83
CA VAL A 80 8.62 0.75 23.47
C VAL A 80 8.34 2.03 22.66
N SER A 81 7.59 2.97 23.25
CA SER A 81 7.28 4.25 22.61
C SER A 81 8.54 5.10 22.43
N LEU A 82 9.46 5.07 23.40
CA LEU A 82 10.73 5.78 23.31
C LEU A 82 11.63 5.26 22.18
N MET A 83 11.75 3.94 22.04
CA MET A 83 12.64 3.30 21.06
C MET A 83 12.09 3.36 19.63
N THR A 84 10.77 3.29 19.47
CA THR A 84 10.10 3.29 18.15
C THR A 84 9.68 4.69 17.70
N SER A 85 9.57 5.64 18.63
CA SER A 85 8.93 6.95 18.42
C SER A 85 7.45 6.88 18.00
N GLU A 86 6.81 5.73 18.23
CA GLU A 86 5.38 5.53 18.03
C GLU A 86 4.58 5.82 19.33
N PRO A 87 3.27 6.08 19.25
CA PRO A 87 2.36 6.09 20.39
C PRO A 87 2.47 4.86 21.30
N PRO A 88 2.22 4.97 22.62
CA PRO A 88 2.21 3.82 23.52
C PRO A 88 1.12 2.82 23.15
N THR A 89 1.46 1.54 23.18
CA THR A 89 0.58 0.42 22.77
C THR A 89 -0.36 -0.08 23.88
N SER A 90 -0.33 0.56 25.05
CA SER A 90 -1.07 0.23 26.27
C SER A 90 -1.29 1.48 27.11
N THR A 91 -2.32 1.47 27.95
CA THR A 91 -2.55 2.47 29.01
C THR A 91 -1.81 2.04 30.28
N ALA A 92 -1.15 2.97 30.97
CA ALA A 92 -0.49 2.74 32.25
C ALA A 92 -1.24 3.44 33.38
N LYS A 93 -1.58 2.71 34.44
CA LYS A 93 -2.37 3.22 35.58
C LYS A 93 -1.80 2.73 36.90
N THR A 94 -1.79 3.58 37.92
CA THR A 94 -1.35 3.17 39.27
C THR A 94 -2.39 2.30 39.96
N VAL A 95 -1.94 1.24 40.64
CA VAL A 95 -2.81 0.35 41.45
C VAL A 95 -2.73 0.64 42.95
N GLU A 96 -1.75 1.45 43.36
CA GLU A 96 -1.57 2.03 44.69
C GLU A 96 -0.84 3.38 44.58
N ASP A 97 -0.60 4.06 45.69
CA ASP A 97 0.17 5.31 45.69
C ASP A 97 1.62 5.03 45.29
N SER A 98 2.05 5.63 44.17
CA SER A 98 3.29 5.27 43.48
C SER A 98 4.23 6.46 43.29
N VAL A 99 5.52 6.19 43.42
CA VAL A 99 6.61 7.14 43.13
C VAL A 99 7.37 6.64 41.90
N LEU A 100 7.47 7.50 40.89
CA LEU A 100 8.14 7.22 39.63
C LEU A 100 9.38 8.12 39.48
N PHE A 101 10.47 7.54 38.97
CA PHE A 101 11.57 8.31 38.41
C PHE A 101 11.43 8.39 36.89
N LEU A 102 11.52 9.60 36.35
CA LEU A 102 11.37 9.88 34.94
C LEU A 102 12.73 10.16 34.30
N LEU A 103 13.10 9.32 33.35
CA LEU A 103 14.31 9.45 32.56
C LEU A 103 13.97 9.97 31.17
N ASN A 104 14.45 11.15 30.80
CA ASN A 104 14.14 11.73 29.49
C ASN A 104 14.72 10.91 28.31
N LYS A 105 14.03 10.98 27.16
CA LYS A 105 14.37 10.26 25.93
C LYS A 105 15.79 10.50 25.44
N LYS A 106 16.30 11.73 25.55
CA LYS A 106 17.65 12.08 25.11
C LYS A 106 18.71 11.30 25.89
N LEU A 107 18.58 11.27 27.20
CA LEU A 107 19.51 10.55 28.08
C LEU A 107 19.35 9.03 27.95
N PHE A 108 18.11 8.55 27.82
CA PHE A 108 17.85 7.14 27.51
C PHE A 108 18.55 6.67 26.22
N ASN A 109 18.46 7.45 25.14
CA ASN A 109 19.14 7.15 23.88
C ASN A 109 20.68 7.19 24.00
N GLN A 110 21.22 8.10 24.83
CA GLN A 110 22.65 8.15 25.13
C GLN A 110 23.11 6.90 25.88
N LEU A 111 22.31 6.38 26.81
CA LEU A 111 22.64 5.15 27.54
C LEU A 111 22.57 3.92 26.61
N LEU A 112 21.58 3.85 25.70
CA LEU A 112 21.49 2.79 24.68
C LEU A 112 22.72 2.77 23.74
N SER A 113 23.30 3.93 23.42
CA SER A 113 24.48 3.97 22.55
C SER A 113 25.77 3.65 23.29
N LYS A 114 25.89 4.07 24.56
CA LYS A 114 27.12 3.93 25.36
C LYS A 114 27.28 2.60 26.09
N SER A 115 26.19 2.00 26.59
CA SER A 115 26.25 0.79 27.42
C SER A 115 25.63 -0.40 26.71
N GLU A 116 26.45 -1.40 26.38
CA GLU A 116 26.01 -2.63 25.74
C GLU A 116 25.06 -3.46 26.62
N PRO A 117 25.32 -3.70 27.93
CA PRO A 117 24.38 -4.39 28.81
C PRO A 117 23.02 -3.67 28.92
N PHE A 118 23.03 -2.34 28.97
CA PHE A 118 21.82 -1.52 29.00
C PHE A 118 21.01 -1.67 27.70
N ARG A 119 21.70 -1.63 26.55
CA ARG A 119 21.09 -1.83 25.23
C ARG A 119 20.50 -3.23 25.08
N GLU A 120 21.25 -4.27 25.41
CA GLU A 120 20.80 -5.66 25.31
C GLU A 120 19.56 -5.94 26.16
N PHE A 121 19.48 -5.37 27.36
CA PHE A 121 18.30 -5.51 28.21
C PHE A 121 17.03 -4.99 27.54
N TYR A 122 17.03 -3.74 27.06
CA TYR A 122 15.83 -3.15 26.46
C TYR A 122 15.53 -3.72 25.08
N VAL A 123 16.53 -4.12 24.29
CA VAL A 123 16.33 -4.83 23.02
C VAL A 123 15.68 -6.19 23.25
N ARG A 124 16.13 -6.98 24.25
CA ARG A 124 15.48 -8.25 24.61
C ARG A 124 14.07 -8.04 25.14
N LYS A 125 13.83 -7.05 26.01
CA LYS A 125 12.50 -6.74 26.55
C LYS A 125 11.54 -6.30 25.43
N LEU A 126 12.01 -5.54 24.44
CA LEU A 126 11.25 -5.17 23.24
C LEU A 126 10.96 -6.41 22.38
N ALA A 127 11.94 -7.27 22.14
CA ALA A 127 11.76 -8.50 21.39
C ALA A 127 10.72 -9.42 22.05
N ARG A 128 10.77 -9.60 23.37
CA ARG A 128 9.76 -10.36 24.15
C ARG A 128 8.37 -9.77 24.00
N ARG A 129 8.21 -8.44 24.13
CA ARG A 129 6.89 -7.80 23.95
C ARG A 129 6.38 -7.89 22.52
N LEU A 130 7.27 -7.84 21.53
CA LEU A 130 6.92 -8.10 20.13
C LEU A 130 6.56 -9.57 19.89
N GLN A 131 7.04 -10.52 20.69
CA GLN A 131 6.61 -11.92 20.65
C GLN A 131 5.27 -12.14 21.37
N GLU A 132 5.04 -11.49 22.52
CA GLU A 132 3.82 -11.62 23.33
C GLU A 132 2.61 -10.91 22.70
N ALA A 133 2.81 -9.72 22.10
CA ALA A 133 1.78 -9.02 21.33
C ALA A 133 1.38 -9.75 20.03
N LYS A 134 2.09 -10.82 19.67
CA LYS A 134 1.83 -11.67 18.50
C LYS A 134 1.05 -12.95 18.81
N ARG A 135 0.47 -13.09 20.01
CA ARG A 135 -0.52 -14.16 20.30
C ARG A 135 -1.83 -14.04 19.49
N THR A 136 -2.05 -12.95 18.76
CA THR A 136 -3.07 -12.88 17.70
C THR A 136 -2.55 -13.46 16.38
N LYS A 137 -2.93 -14.73 16.13
CA LYS A 137 -3.20 -15.46 14.87
C LYS A 137 -2.29 -15.36 13.63
N THR A 138 -1.29 -14.48 13.55
CA THR A 138 -0.49 -14.29 12.32
C THR A 138 0.92 -14.89 12.36
N HIS A 139 1.36 -15.47 13.48
CA HIS A 139 2.74 -15.98 13.64
C HIS A 139 2.91 -17.50 13.55
N GLU A 140 1.88 -18.27 13.22
CA GLU A 140 2.04 -19.71 12.99
C GLU A 140 2.87 -20.04 11.73
N GLN A 141 3.11 -19.11 10.79
CA GLN A 141 3.73 -19.44 9.50
C GLN A 141 5.28 -19.38 9.45
N TYR A 142 5.97 -18.58 10.26
CA TYR A 142 7.45 -18.43 10.15
C TYR A 142 8.24 -19.31 11.11
N THR A 143 7.68 -19.62 12.27
CA THR A 143 8.30 -20.50 13.27
C THR A 143 8.08 -21.98 12.96
N SER A 144 7.26 -22.32 11.96
CA SER A 144 7.07 -23.69 11.48
C SER A 144 7.62 -23.93 10.07
N LEU A 145 7.96 -22.88 9.31
CA LEU A 145 8.47 -23.04 7.96
C LEU A 145 9.96 -23.36 7.97
N VAL A 146 10.25 -24.53 7.42
CA VAL A 146 11.60 -25.02 7.21
C VAL A 146 12.09 -24.54 5.84
N LEU A 147 13.36 -24.20 5.70
CA LEU A 147 13.92 -23.70 4.44
C LEU A 147 13.79 -24.70 3.27
N GLU A 148 13.64 -26.00 3.57
CA GLU A 148 13.39 -27.04 2.57
C GLU A 148 12.03 -26.91 1.85
N ASP A 149 11.06 -26.22 2.45
CA ASP A 149 9.75 -25.95 1.87
C ASP A 149 9.71 -24.67 1.02
N ILE A 150 10.85 -23.96 0.94
CA ILE A 150 10.99 -22.72 0.16
C ILE A 150 11.60 -23.07 -1.20
N ASN A 151 11.08 -22.45 -2.26
CA ASN A 151 11.65 -22.59 -3.59
C ASN A 151 12.95 -21.77 -3.69
N LEU A 152 14.09 -22.43 -3.49
CA LEU A 152 15.40 -21.80 -3.51
C LEU A 152 15.89 -21.52 -4.93
N ARG A 153 16.70 -20.48 -5.09
CA ARG A 153 17.34 -20.19 -6.38
C ARG A 153 18.40 -21.24 -6.72
N PRO A 154 18.43 -21.71 -7.98
CA PRO A 154 19.38 -22.74 -8.41
C PRO A 154 20.82 -22.22 -8.35
N LEU A 155 21.75 -23.13 -8.08
CA LEU A 155 23.17 -22.82 -7.99
C LEU A 155 23.76 -22.71 -9.39
N ILE A 156 24.12 -21.50 -9.80
CA ILE A 156 24.94 -21.26 -10.99
C ILE A 156 26.37 -21.04 -10.52
N VAL A 157 27.25 -22.00 -10.82
CA VAL A 157 28.63 -22.02 -10.30
C VAL A 157 29.63 -21.89 -11.44
N LEU A 158 30.50 -20.90 -11.35
CA LEU A 158 31.65 -20.68 -12.24
C LEU A 158 32.97 -20.90 -11.48
N ASP A 159 34.05 -21.19 -12.21
CA ASP A 159 35.38 -21.38 -11.63
C ASP A 159 36.04 -20.01 -11.32
N TRP A 160 36.84 -19.95 -10.26
CA TRP A 160 37.54 -18.74 -9.82
C TRP A 160 38.37 -18.06 -10.91
N SER A 161 38.89 -18.85 -11.86
CA SER A 161 39.72 -18.39 -12.97
C SER A 161 38.93 -17.85 -14.17
N GLU A 162 37.60 -17.90 -14.14
CA GLU A 162 36.77 -17.38 -15.23
C GLU A 162 36.64 -15.85 -15.16
N SER A 163 36.29 -15.23 -16.28
CA SER A 163 36.19 -13.78 -16.38
C SER A 163 34.84 -13.27 -15.86
N VAL A 164 34.83 -12.00 -15.42
CA VAL A 164 33.60 -11.30 -15.06
C VAL A 164 32.62 -11.22 -16.24
N ASP A 165 33.10 -11.03 -17.47
CA ASP A 165 32.27 -11.06 -18.69
C ASP A 165 31.48 -12.37 -18.84
N LYS A 166 32.12 -13.53 -18.57
CA LYS A 166 31.43 -14.82 -18.62
C LYS A 166 30.34 -14.91 -17.56
N ALA A 167 30.61 -14.45 -16.34
CA ALA A 167 29.60 -14.40 -15.29
C ALA A 167 28.39 -13.53 -15.67
N VAL A 168 28.62 -12.36 -16.28
CA VAL A 168 27.53 -11.49 -16.75
C VAL A 168 26.69 -12.18 -17.83
N LYS A 169 27.30 -12.89 -18.79
CA LYS A 169 26.59 -13.64 -19.83
C LYS A 169 25.74 -14.78 -19.25
N GLU A 170 26.26 -15.49 -18.26
CA GLU A 170 25.51 -16.53 -17.54
C GLU A 170 24.36 -15.94 -16.72
N MET A 171 24.59 -14.81 -16.04
CA MET A 171 23.52 -14.08 -15.33
C MET A 171 22.37 -13.73 -16.28
N VAL A 172 22.66 -13.18 -17.45
CA VAL A 172 21.64 -12.81 -18.44
C VAL A 172 20.94 -14.05 -19.03
N SER A 173 21.69 -15.08 -19.41
CA SER A 173 21.10 -16.27 -20.05
C SER A 173 20.21 -17.09 -19.12
N LYS A 174 20.45 -17.01 -17.81
CA LYS A 174 19.73 -17.74 -16.76
C LYS A 174 18.76 -16.86 -15.96
N ASP A 175 18.61 -15.57 -16.31
CA ASP A 175 17.80 -14.59 -15.57
C ASP A 175 18.17 -14.53 -14.07
N SER A 176 19.47 -14.45 -13.77
CA SER A 176 20.03 -14.42 -12.41
C SER A 176 20.74 -13.09 -12.13
N THR A 177 20.66 -12.60 -10.88
CA THR A 177 21.38 -11.39 -10.42
C THR A 177 22.73 -11.70 -9.76
N PHE A 178 23.12 -12.97 -9.72
CA PHE A 178 24.34 -13.44 -9.07
C PHE A 178 24.87 -14.73 -9.69
N ILE A 179 26.15 -15.01 -9.40
CA ILE A 179 26.85 -16.24 -9.73
C ILE A 179 27.66 -16.67 -8.50
N LEU A 180 27.69 -17.97 -8.23
CA LEU A 180 28.59 -18.55 -7.25
C LEU A 180 29.94 -18.83 -7.89
N VAL A 181 31.01 -18.60 -7.13
CA VAL A 181 32.39 -18.77 -7.60
C VAL A 181 33.01 -19.89 -6.78
N ARG A 182 33.50 -20.93 -7.46
CA ARG A 182 34.28 -22.00 -6.84
C ARG A 182 35.70 -21.49 -6.59
N LEU A 183 35.98 -21.07 -5.37
CA LEU A 183 37.29 -20.64 -4.89
C LEU A 183 38.09 -21.86 -4.40
N LYS A 184 39.39 -21.67 -4.15
CA LYS A 184 40.27 -22.74 -3.63
C LYS A 184 39.80 -23.29 -2.28
N ASP A 185 39.30 -22.42 -1.40
CA ASP A 185 38.89 -22.74 -0.04
C ASP A 185 37.38 -22.56 0.20
N GLY A 186 36.55 -22.87 -0.81
CA GLY A 186 35.09 -22.90 -0.68
C GLY A 186 34.35 -22.13 -1.77
N LEU A 187 33.15 -21.64 -1.45
CA LEU A 187 32.34 -20.85 -2.38
C LEU A 187 32.41 -19.37 -2.03
N GLY A 188 32.52 -18.54 -3.07
CA GLY A 188 32.25 -17.11 -3.04
C GLY A 188 31.03 -16.75 -3.87
N ILE A 189 30.61 -15.48 -3.82
CA ILE A 189 29.50 -14.96 -4.61
C ILE A 189 29.91 -13.65 -5.32
N VAL A 190 29.49 -13.52 -6.57
CA VAL A 190 29.57 -12.28 -7.35
C VAL A 190 28.17 -11.87 -7.73
N THR A 191 27.77 -10.65 -7.37
CA THR A 191 26.47 -10.08 -7.73
C THR A 191 26.60 -9.03 -8.83
N GLU A 192 25.50 -8.69 -9.49
CA GLU A 192 25.42 -7.54 -10.42
C GLU A 192 26.01 -6.25 -9.81
N ARG A 193 25.79 -6.03 -8.50
CA ARG A 193 26.30 -4.87 -7.77
C ARG A 193 27.82 -4.91 -7.62
N ASP A 194 28.41 -6.09 -7.46
CA ASP A 194 29.86 -6.27 -7.43
C ASP A 194 30.47 -5.98 -8.80
N VAL A 195 29.85 -6.44 -9.89
CA VAL A 195 30.29 -6.13 -11.25
C VAL A 195 30.28 -4.62 -11.49
N LEU A 196 29.16 -3.95 -11.19
CA LEU A 196 29.03 -2.51 -11.35
C LEU A 196 30.06 -1.74 -10.52
N LYS A 197 30.23 -2.09 -9.24
CA LYS A 197 31.09 -1.33 -8.31
C LYS A 197 32.58 -1.65 -8.40
N LYS A 198 32.94 -2.93 -8.57
CA LYS A 198 34.33 -3.40 -8.49
C LYS A 198 34.99 -3.42 -9.86
N VAL A 199 34.23 -3.50 -10.95
CA VAL A 199 34.77 -3.58 -12.32
C VAL A 199 34.41 -2.33 -13.11
N ILE A 200 33.12 -2.11 -13.38
CA ILE A 200 32.68 -1.07 -14.32
C ILE A 200 33.00 0.33 -13.80
N ALA A 201 32.64 0.64 -12.54
CA ALA A 201 32.90 1.95 -11.94
C ALA A 201 34.40 2.27 -11.80
N LYS A 202 35.28 1.27 -11.88
CA LYS A 202 36.73 1.44 -11.85
C LYS A 202 37.36 1.50 -13.24
N GLY A 203 36.56 1.38 -14.31
CA GLY A 203 37.05 1.36 -15.69
C GLY A 203 37.86 0.10 -16.04
N LEU A 204 37.68 -1.00 -15.30
CA LEU A 204 38.37 -2.26 -15.57
C LEU A 204 37.69 -3.03 -16.71
N ASN A 205 38.47 -3.75 -17.51
CA ASN A 205 37.95 -4.60 -18.58
C ASN A 205 37.36 -5.91 -18.00
N PRO A 206 36.03 -6.17 -18.13
CA PRO A 206 35.41 -7.38 -17.60
C PRO A 206 35.93 -8.70 -18.21
N LEU A 207 36.58 -8.64 -19.38
CA LEU A 207 37.21 -9.80 -20.01
C LEU A 207 38.50 -10.24 -19.30
N GLU A 208 39.16 -9.30 -18.61
CA GLU A 208 40.47 -9.53 -17.98
C GLU A 208 40.36 -9.81 -16.48
N VAL A 209 39.39 -9.19 -15.80
CA VAL A 209 39.15 -9.38 -14.36
C VAL A 209 38.60 -10.78 -14.09
N ARG A 210 39.24 -11.50 -13.17
CA ARG A 210 38.85 -12.84 -12.73
C ARG A 210 37.84 -12.80 -11.60
N LEU A 211 37.02 -13.84 -11.52
CA LEU A 211 35.96 -13.91 -10.51
C LEU A 211 36.51 -13.93 -9.08
N GLU A 212 37.69 -14.52 -8.84
CA GLU A 212 38.32 -14.48 -7.51
C GLU A 212 38.62 -13.07 -7.01
N GLU A 213 38.90 -12.13 -7.92
CA GLU A 213 39.28 -10.76 -7.57
C GLU A 213 38.09 -9.93 -7.07
N VAL A 214 36.87 -10.35 -7.44
CA VAL A 214 35.63 -9.61 -7.16
C VAL A 214 34.64 -10.38 -6.28
N ALA A 215 34.82 -11.69 -6.11
CA ALA A 215 33.97 -12.52 -5.27
C ALA A 215 34.04 -12.11 -3.80
N SER A 216 32.89 -12.17 -3.13
CA SER A 216 32.79 -12.03 -1.68
C SER A 216 32.81 -13.42 -1.03
N TYR A 217 33.66 -13.61 -0.01
CA TYR A 217 33.86 -14.88 0.70
C TYR A 217 34.31 -14.61 2.16
N PRO A 218 34.10 -15.54 3.11
CA PRO A 218 33.33 -16.79 2.98
C PRO A 218 31.82 -16.52 2.83
N LEU A 219 31.12 -17.35 2.06
CA LEU A 219 29.67 -17.31 1.98
C LEU A 219 29.04 -17.69 3.32
N VAL A 220 28.14 -16.85 3.82
CA VAL A 220 27.32 -17.19 4.98
C VAL A 220 26.30 -18.24 4.55
N SER A 221 26.24 -19.35 5.30
CA SER A 221 25.35 -20.47 5.01
C SER A 221 24.44 -20.84 6.18
N ILE A 222 23.36 -21.57 5.85
CA ILE A 222 22.40 -22.12 6.81
C ILE A 222 21.92 -23.49 6.33
N GLU A 223 21.66 -24.42 7.27
CA GLU A 223 21.13 -25.74 6.90
C GLU A 223 19.66 -25.66 6.47
N SER A 224 19.26 -26.46 5.48
CA SER A 224 17.93 -26.46 4.88
C SER A 224 16.84 -26.88 5.87
N SER A 225 17.20 -27.61 6.92
CA SER A 225 16.32 -27.97 8.04
C SER A 225 16.11 -26.83 9.05
N SER A 226 16.80 -25.70 8.89
CA SER A 226 16.64 -24.54 9.76
C SER A 226 15.34 -23.80 9.45
N GLN A 227 14.88 -23.02 10.42
CA GLN A 227 13.67 -22.22 10.24
C GLN A 227 13.96 -20.98 9.40
N LEU A 228 12.99 -20.55 8.59
CA LEU A 228 13.11 -19.31 7.81
C LEU A 228 13.43 -18.09 8.70
N TYR A 229 12.92 -18.07 9.93
CA TYR A 229 13.23 -17.02 10.90
C TYR A 229 14.73 -16.91 11.21
N ASP A 230 15.42 -18.04 11.40
CA ASP A 230 16.86 -18.06 11.66
C ASP A 230 17.63 -17.53 10.45
N ALA A 231 17.17 -17.84 9.24
CA ALA A 231 17.72 -17.33 8.00
C ALA A 231 17.61 -15.80 7.91
N ILE A 232 16.44 -15.24 8.23
CA ILE A 232 16.20 -13.78 8.26
C ILE A 232 17.13 -13.10 9.27
N LEU A 233 17.24 -13.66 10.48
CA LEU A 233 18.13 -13.13 11.51
C LEU A 233 19.59 -13.14 11.07
N LEU A 234 20.03 -14.23 10.43
CA LEU A 234 21.38 -14.37 9.92
C LEU A 234 21.67 -13.37 8.79
N MET A 235 20.73 -13.22 7.85
CA MET A 235 20.81 -12.21 6.78
C MET A 235 20.91 -10.78 7.34
N ALA A 236 20.06 -10.44 8.32
CA ALA A 236 20.08 -9.13 8.97
C ALA A 236 21.39 -8.88 9.75
N LYS A 237 21.86 -9.87 10.52
CA LYS A 237 23.11 -9.81 11.28
C LYS A 237 24.31 -9.54 10.39
N HIS A 238 24.35 -10.14 9.20
CA HIS A 238 25.45 -10.01 8.26
C HIS A 238 25.23 -8.90 7.21
N GLY A 239 24.07 -8.24 7.19
CA GLY A 239 23.74 -7.20 6.21
C GLY A 239 23.69 -7.73 4.77
N ILE A 240 23.38 -9.01 4.59
CA ILE A 240 23.36 -9.70 3.28
C ILE A 240 21.92 -9.93 2.81
N ARG A 241 21.74 -9.92 1.49
CA ARG A 241 20.43 -10.19 0.84
C ARG A 241 20.33 -11.59 0.22
N LYS A 242 21.42 -12.34 0.24
CA LYS A 242 21.55 -13.67 -0.35
C LYS A 242 22.24 -14.58 0.66
N LEU A 243 21.65 -15.72 0.95
CA LEU A 243 22.15 -16.68 1.94
C LEU A 243 22.26 -18.06 1.29
N LEU A 244 23.41 -18.72 1.48
CA LEU A 244 23.61 -20.07 0.97
C LEU A 244 22.85 -21.08 1.83
N VAL A 245 21.99 -21.90 1.21
CA VAL A 245 21.32 -22.99 1.91
C VAL A 245 22.07 -24.29 1.62
N THR A 246 22.41 -25.03 2.67
CA THR A 246 23.09 -26.33 2.60
C THR A 246 22.21 -27.45 3.12
N LYS A 247 22.41 -28.68 2.65
CA LYS A 247 21.82 -29.89 3.23
C LYS A 247 22.94 -30.87 3.57
N GLY A 248 23.21 -31.05 4.86
CA GLY A 248 24.36 -31.81 5.34
C GLY A 248 25.68 -31.24 4.83
N GLY A 249 25.83 -29.90 4.82
CA GLY A 249 27.02 -29.22 4.31
C GLY A 249 27.13 -29.14 2.77
N THR A 250 26.23 -29.78 2.02
CA THR A 250 26.21 -29.68 0.55
C THR A 250 25.33 -28.49 0.12
N PRO A 251 25.84 -27.54 -0.69
CA PRO A 251 25.03 -26.48 -1.28
C PRO A 251 23.80 -27.02 -2.02
N VAL A 252 22.61 -26.54 -1.68
CA VAL A 252 21.34 -26.92 -2.35
C VAL A 252 20.64 -25.75 -3.05
N GLY A 253 20.91 -24.50 -2.65
CA GLY A 253 20.33 -23.33 -3.28
C GLY A 253 20.70 -22.03 -2.58
N ILE A 254 20.25 -20.90 -3.12
CA ILE A 254 20.35 -19.59 -2.47
C ILE A 254 18.95 -19.13 -2.04
N LEU A 255 18.86 -18.66 -0.80
CA LEU A 255 17.71 -17.90 -0.30
C LEU A 255 17.97 -16.40 -0.51
N GLU A 256 17.09 -15.73 -1.24
CA GLU A 256 17.08 -14.28 -1.39
C GLU A 256 16.00 -13.62 -0.51
N ASP A 257 16.18 -12.35 -0.16
CA ASP A 257 15.15 -11.55 0.52
C ASP A 257 13.82 -11.55 -0.24
N ARG A 258 13.86 -11.60 -1.57
CA ARG A 258 12.70 -11.77 -2.45
C ARG A 258 11.94 -13.07 -2.17
N ASP A 259 12.61 -14.19 -1.94
CA ASP A 259 11.94 -15.47 -1.70
C ASP A 259 11.20 -15.46 -0.35
N ILE A 260 11.71 -14.71 0.62
CA ILE A 260 11.07 -14.45 1.92
C ILE A 260 9.80 -13.61 1.73
N ILE A 261 9.89 -12.53 0.94
CA ILE A 261 8.76 -11.67 0.61
C ILE A 261 7.70 -12.44 -0.19
N ALA A 262 8.10 -13.31 -1.12
CA ALA A 262 7.21 -14.19 -1.87
C ALA A 262 6.38 -15.07 -0.95
N TYR A 263 7.02 -15.67 0.07
CA TYR A 263 6.34 -16.52 1.03
C TYR A 263 5.43 -15.70 1.98
N GLU A 264 5.91 -14.57 2.49
CA GLU A 264 5.16 -13.59 3.32
C GLU A 264 4.04 -12.86 2.60
N SER A 265 4.04 -12.86 1.29
CA SER A 265 3.07 -12.10 0.52
C SER A 265 1.64 -12.44 0.90
N LYS A 266 1.36 -13.67 1.37
CA LYS A 266 0.02 -14.09 1.81
C LYS A 266 -0.52 -13.22 2.96
N ASN A 267 0.36 -12.47 3.61
CA ASN A 267 0.04 -11.49 4.63
C ASN A 267 0.06 -10.07 4.06
N ALA A 268 -1.13 -9.48 3.89
CA ALA A 268 -1.32 -8.11 3.40
C ALA A 268 -0.49 -7.06 4.19
N VAL A 269 -0.28 -7.26 5.49
CA VAL A 269 0.50 -6.31 6.32
C VAL A 269 1.97 -6.29 5.93
N VAL A 270 2.52 -7.42 5.48
CA VAL A 270 3.92 -7.50 5.06
C VAL A 270 4.10 -6.86 3.70
N LEU A 271 3.22 -7.17 2.74
CA LEU A 271 3.21 -6.52 1.43
C LEU A 271 3.17 -5.00 1.54
N ILE A 272 2.29 -4.47 2.38
CA ILE A 272 2.18 -3.04 2.65
C ILE A 272 3.53 -2.45 3.11
N LYS A 273 4.20 -3.09 4.07
CA LYS A 273 5.50 -2.62 4.59
C LYS A 273 6.60 -2.67 3.55
N GLU A 274 6.60 -3.70 2.70
CA GLU A 274 7.60 -3.84 1.64
C GLU A 274 7.41 -2.79 0.55
N ILE A 275 6.17 -2.47 0.16
CA ILE A 275 5.88 -1.36 -0.76
C ILE A 275 6.41 -0.04 -0.17
N ASP A 276 6.09 0.24 1.09
CA ASP A 276 6.47 1.50 1.75
C ASP A 276 8.01 1.65 1.88
N LYS A 277 8.75 0.53 2.00
CA LYS A 277 10.22 0.49 2.14
C LYS A 277 10.99 0.36 0.83
N ALA A 278 10.35 -0.02 -0.27
CA ALA A 278 10.98 -0.32 -1.55
C ALA A 278 11.90 0.83 -2.00
N ARG A 279 13.18 0.58 -2.29
CA ARG A 279 14.14 1.66 -2.56
C ARG A 279 14.38 1.89 -4.04
N THR A 280 13.95 0.95 -4.87
CA THR A 280 14.13 1.02 -6.32
C THR A 280 12.82 0.68 -7.03
N VAL A 281 12.75 1.00 -8.32
CA VAL A 281 11.59 0.63 -9.14
C VAL A 281 11.54 -0.88 -9.36
N GLU A 282 12.68 -1.56 -9.37
CA GLU A 282 12.79 -3.01 -9.43
C GLU A 282 12.15 -3.68 -8.22
N ASP A 283 12.33 -3.13 -7.01
CA ASP A 283 11.69 -3.62 -5.79
C ASP A 283 10.16 -3.52 -5.93
N LEU A 284 9.65 -2.37 -6.39
CA LEU A 284 8.21 -2.16 -6.59
C LEU A 284 7.62 -3.05 -7.69
N ARG A 285 8.32 -3.20 -8.82
CA ARG A 285 7.92 -4.09 -9.92
C ARG A 285 7.75 -5.52 -9.44
N TYR A 286 8.71 -6.00 -8.64
CA TYR A 286 8.65 -7.33 -8.04
C TYR A 286 7.42 -7.50 -7.14
N ILE A 287 7.20 -6.57 -6.21
CA ILE A 287 6.06 -6.63 -5.28
C ILE A 287 4.72 -6.47 -6.02
N TYR A 288 4.66 -5.65 -7.06
CA TYR A 288 3.46 -5.44 -7.87
C TYR A 288 3.03 -6.73 -8.58
N ASN A 289 3.98 -7.47 -9.17
CA ASN A 289 3.68 -8.77 -9.80
C ASN A 289 3.19 -9.81 -8.80
N LEU A 290 3.76 -9.81 -7.59
CA LEU A 290 3.34 -10.68 -6.50
C LEU A 290 1.90 -10.38 -6.06
N VAL A 291 1.59 -9.09 -5.83
CA VAL A 291 0.24 -8.61 -5.52
C VAL A 291 -0.76 -9.01 -6.60
N ARG A 292 -0.39 -8.84 -7.89
CA ARG A 292 -1.24 -9.22 -9.02
C ARG A 292 -1.59 -10.70 -8.99
N GLY A 293 -0.60 -11.59 -8.80
CA GLY A 293 -0.81 -13.03 -8.71
C GLY A 293 -1.79 -13.40 -7.58
N GLN A 294 -1.59 -12.84 -6.39
CA GLN A 294 -2.46 -13.11 -5.26
C GLN A 294 -3.88 -12.59 -5.42
N THR A 295 -4.02 -11.42 -6.03
CA THR A 295 -5.36 -10.85 -6.26
C THR A 295 -6.15 -11.76 -7.18
N ILE A 296 -5.53 -12.35 -8.20
CA ILE A 296 -6.14 -13.36 -9.08
C ILE A 296 -6.61 -14.57 -8.26
N ASP A 297 -5.77 -15.09 -7.35
CA ASP A 297 -6.14 -16.21 -6.49
C ASP A 297 -7.34 -15.89 -5.59
N LEU A 298 -7.37 -14.69 -4.98
CA LEU A 298 -8.48 -14.23 -4.14
C LEU A 298 -9.79 -14.09 -4.94
N VAL A 299 -9.72 -13.62 -6.18
CA VAL A 299 -10.89 -13.58 -7.08
C VAL A 299 -11.43 -14.99 -7.30
N LEU A 300 -10.56 -15.95 -7.65
CA LEU A 300 -10.95 -17.32 -8.00
C LEU A 300 -11.47 -18.10 -6.78
N GLN A 301 -11.09 -17.71 -5.56
CA GLN A 301 -11.63 -18.24 -4.30
C GLN A 301 -13.03 -17.69 -3.96
N GLY A 302 -13.58 -16.76 -4.75
CA GLY A 302 -14.90 -16.19 -4.53
C GLY A 302 -14.94 -15.14 -3.42
N THR A 303 -13.83 -14.41 -3.20
CA THR A 303 -13.81 -13.28 -2.27
C THR A 303 -14.83 -12.22 -2.68
N ASP A 304 -15.47 -11.60 -1.69
CA ASP A 304 -16.41 -10.50 -1.91
C ASP A 304 -15.78 -9.39 -2.77
N PRO A 305 -16.39 -9.00 -3.91
CA PRO A 305 -15.75 -8.12 -4.88
C PRO A 305 -15.65 -6.68 -4.42
N GLU A 306 -16.53 -6.21 -3.53
CA GLU A 306 -16.42 -4.87 -2.93
C GLU A 306 -15.15 -4.78 -2.07
N ARG A 307 -14.97 -5.74 -1.14
CA ARG A 307 -13.78 -5.81 -0.29
C ARG A 307 -12.51 -6.00 -1.11
N LEU A 308 -12.55 -6.84 -2.13
CA LEU A 308 -11.40 -7.13 -2.96
C LEU A 308 -10.99 -5.91 -3.81
N SER A 309 -11.95 -5.20 -4.42
CA SER A 309 -11.66 -3.97 -5.14
C SER A 309 -11.10 -2.87 -4.23
N ALA A 310 -11.63 -2.73 -3.01
CA ALA A 310 -11.07 -1.80 -2.03
C ALA A 310 -9.63 -2.16 -1.62
N TYR A 311 -9.34 -3.46 -1.49
CA TYR A 311 -7.99 -3.98 -1.22
C TYR A 311 -7.02 -3.67 -2.38
N ILE A 312 -7.42 -3.95 -3.62
CA ILE A 312 -6.63 -3.61 -4.82
C ILE A 312 -6.32 -2.12 -4.84
N SER A 313 -7.34 -1.28 -4.62
CA SER A 313 -7.16 0.17 -4.60
C SER A 313 -6.21 0.66 -3.51
N GLU A 314 -6.28 0.09 -2.31
CA GLU A 314 -5.36 0.46 -1.23
C GLU A 314 -3.91 0.08 -1.53
N LEU A 315 -3.67 -1.05 -2.21
CA LEU A 315 -2.32 -1.41 -2.66
C LEU A 315 -1.84 -0.50 -3.79
N ASN A 316 -2.69 -0.22 -4.78
CA ASN A 316 -2.37 0.71 -5.87
C ASN A 316 -1.99 2.10 -5.33
N ASP A 317 -2.76 2.63 -4.37
CA ASP A 317 -2.44 3.89 -3.69
C ASP A 317 -1.02 3.89 -3.10
N ARG A 318 -0.61 2.78 -2.49
CA ARG A 318 0.73 2.65 -1.87
C ARG A 318 1.83 2.58 -2.92
N PHE A 319 1.62 1.83 -4.00
CA PHE A 319 2.53 1.85 -5.14
C PHE A 319 2.69 3.26 -5.71
N MET A 320 1.58 3.97 -5.92
CA MET A 320 1.58 5.34 -6.43
C MET A 320 2.27 6.31 -5.47
N LYS A 321 1.99 6.24 -4.16
CA LYS A 321 2.71 7.03 -3.13
C LYS A 321 4.21 6.76 -3.17
N ARG A 322 4.62 5.50 -3.26
CA ARG A 322 6.06 5.17 -3.33
C ARG A 322 6.69 5.62 -4.64
N ALA A 323 5.97 5.53 -5.74
CA ALA A 323 6.38 6.04 -7.04
C ALA A 323 6.64 7.55 -7.01
N VAL A 324 5.85 8.34 -6.26
CA VAL A 324 6.12 9.77 -6.05
C VAL A 324 7.49 10.01 -5.42
N TYR A 325 7.83 9.29 -4.34
CA TYR A 325 9.14 9.43 -3.69
C TYR A 325 10.29 9.03 -4.61
N LEU A 326 10.13 7.95 -5.40
CA LEU A 326 11.13 7.53 -6.38
C LEU A 326 11.27 8.55 -7.51
N ALA A 327 10.17 9.16 -7.96
CA ALA A 327 10.19 10.21 -8.99
C ALA A 327 10.92 11.47 -8.49
N MET A 328 10.63 11.93 -7.27
CA MET A 328 11.37 13.04 -6.64
C MET A 328 12.85 12.73 -6.50
N SER A 329 13.19 11.52 -6.06
CA SER A 329 14.59 11.09 -5.93
C SER A 329 15.32 11.03 -7.27
N ARG A 330 14.65 10.64 -8.36
CA ARG A 330 15.22 10.64 -9.72
C ARG A 330 15.42 12.05 -10.25
N LEU A 331 14.46 12.94 -9.97
CA LEU A 331 14.53 14.35 -10.38
C LEU A 331 15.62 15.12 -9.62
N GLY A 332 15.91 14.72 -8.38
CA GLY A 332 16.90 15.37 -7.51
C GLY A 332 16.42 16.70 -6.91
N GLU A 333 15.15 17.04 -7.09
CA GLU A 333 14.53 18.30 -6.68
C GLU A 333 13.20 18.01 -5.97
N GLU A 334 12.95 18.64 -4.83
CA GLU A 334 11.65 18.60 -4.13
C GLU A 334 10.76 19.78 -4.54
N PRO A 335 9.43 19.63 -4.58
CA PRO A 335 8.53 20.73 -4.91
C PRO A 335 8.53 21.77 -3.78
N LEU A 336 8.61 23.05 -4.15
CA LEU A 336 8.59 24.16 -3.19
C LEU A 336 7.19 24.70 -2.89
N VAL A 337 6.16 24.12 -3.50
CA VAL A 337 4.75 24.49 -3.30
C VAL A 337 3.91 23.26 -2.93
N PRO A 338 2.82 23.44 -2.16
CA PRO A 338 1.85 22.38 -1.93
C PRO A 338 1.31 21.82 -3.25
N PHE A 339 1.19 20.50 -3.31
CA PHE A 339 0.59 19.80 -4.44
C PHE A 339 -0.08 18.51 -3.96
N SER A 340 -0.93 17.96 -4.82
CA SER A 340 -1.56 16.66 -4.62
C SER A 340 -1.64 15.86 -5.91
N ILE A 341 -1.37 14.57 -5.80
CA ILE A 341 -1.67 13.55 -6.81
C ILE A 341 -3.02 12.94 -6.46
N MET A 342 -3.92 13.01 -7.42
CA MET A 342 -5.27 12.49 -7.35
C MET A 342 -5.41 11.29 -8.27
N VAL A 343 -6.21 10.33 -7.86
CA VAL A 343 -6.69 9.23 -8.71
C VAL A 343 -8.15 9.46 -9.04
N LEU A 344 -8.55 9.05 -10.25
CA LEU A 344 -9.86 9.33 -10.83
C LEU A 344 -10.65 8.03 -11.04
N GLY A 345 -11.91 8.16 -11.47
CA GLY A 345 -12.71 7.02 -11.92
C GLY A 345 -12.83 5.89 -10.89
N SER A 346 -12.63 4.64 -11.31
CA SER A 346 -12.75 3.47 -10.42
C SER A 346 -11.75 3.48 -9.27
N GLU A 347 -10.54 4.00 -9.47
CA GLU A 347 -9.53 4.11 -8.43
C GLU A 347 -9.93 5.16 -7.37
N GLY A 348 -10.49 6.28 -7.81
CA GLY A 348 -11.03 7.30 -6.90
C GLY A 348 -12.25 6.83 -6.11
N ARG A 349 -13.08 5.94 -6.69
CA ARG A 349 -14.17 5.26 -5.98
C ARG A 349 -13.75 4.10 -5.07
N ARG A 350 -12.48 3.67 -5.12
CA ARG A 350 -11.98 2.43 -4.49
C ARG A 350 -12.67 1.15 -4.99
N GLU A 351 -12.99 1.14 -6.28
CA GLU A 351 -13.75 0.08 -6.99
C GLU A 351 -12.93 -0.51 -8.14
N GLN A 352 -11.62 -0.66 -7.92
CA GLN A 352 -10.69 -1.04 -8.99
C GLN A 352 -10.81 -2.53 -9.37
N SER A 353 -10.53 -2.84 -10.64
CA SER A 353 -10.50 -4.20 -11.20
C SER A 353 -9.08 -4.73 -11.42
N LEU A 354 -8.92 -5.98 -11.90
CA LEU A 354 -7.62 -6.56 -12.25
C LEU A 354 -6.96 -5.90 -13.47
N LYS A 355 -7.76 -5.33 -14.38
CA LYS A 355 -7.27 -4.33 -15.34
C LYS A 355 -7.14 -2.99 -14.62
N THR A 356 -5.91 -2.49 -14.50
CA THR A 356 -5.56 -1.30 -13.72
C THR A 356 -4.82 -0.29 -14.60
N ASP A 357 -5.56 0.53 -15.34
CA ASP A 357 -4.98 1.63 -16.11
C ASP A 357 -4.62 2.80 -15.15
N GLN A 358 -3.69 3.66 -15.58
CA GLN A 358 -3.31 4.85 -14.80
C GLN A 358 -4.26 6.02 -15.07
N ASP A 359 -5.30 6.18 -14.24
CA ASP A 359 -6.18 7.36 -14.25
C ASP A 359 -5.80 8.32 -13.11
N ASN A 360 -4.97 9.32 -13.40
CA ASN A 360 -4.46 10.26 -12.39
C ASN A 360 -4.44 11.73 -12.86
N ALA A 361 -4.49 12.63 -11.87
CA ALA A 361 -4.45 14.07 -12.06
C ALA A 361 -3.59 14.74 -10.97
N LEU A 362 -3.07 15.93 -11.26
CA LEU A 362 -2.21 16.70 -10.36
C LEU A 362 -2.80 18.09 -10.16
N ILE A 363 -2.89 18.51 -8.90
CA ILE A 363 -3.21 19.88 -8.48
C ILE A 363 -2.03 20.46 -7.72
N TYR A 364 -1.67 21.72 -7.98
CA TYR A 364 -0.60 22.42 -7.27
C TYR A 364 -0.95 23.88 -7.01
N GLU A 365 -0.35 24.47 -5.98
CA GLU A 365 -0.43 25.92 -5.75
C GLU A 365 0.54 26.66 -6.66
N ASP A 366 0.05 27.73 -7.30
CA ASP A 366 0.80 28.52 -8.26
C ASP A 366 1.16 29.88 -7.66
N TYR A 367 2.08 29.84 -6.69
CA TYR A 367 2.64 31.05 -6.09
C TYR A 367 3.80 31.58 -6.94
N PRO A 368 3.80 32.87 -7.31
CA PRO A 368 4.94 33.46 -8.01
C PRO A 368 6.17 33.45 -7.10
N MET A 369 7.22 32.71 -7.49
CA MET A 369 8.50 32.64 -6.80
C MET A 369 9.64 32.98 -7.76
N LEU A 370 10.66 33.71 -7.29
CA LEU A 370 11.75 34.24 -8.12
C LEU A 370 12.57 33.15 -8.84
N ASP A 371 12.82 32.04 -8.15
CA ASP A 371 13.72 30.97 -8.63
C ASP A 371 13.01 29.62 -8.85
N PHE A 372 11.67 29.60 -8.83
CA PHE A 372 10.90 28.37 -8.99
C PHE A 372 9.64 28.61 -9.80
N ASN A 373 9.52 27.88 -10.90
CA ASN A 373 8.32 27.83 -11.72
C ASN A 373 7.58 26.50 -11.45
N PRO A 374 6.46 26.53 -10.69
CA PRO A 374 5.70 25.32 -10.38
C PRO A 374 5.27 24.54 -11.64
N LYS A 375 4.86 25.26 -12.69
CA LYS A 375 4.38 24.65 -13.93
C LYS A 375 5.45 23.84 -14.65
N GLU A 376 6.67 24.39 -14.74
CA GLU A 376 7.81 23.69 -15.34
C GLU A 376 8.28 22.52 -14.47
N TYR A 377 8.32 22.71 -13.14
CA TYR A 377 8.68 21.63 -12.21
C TYR A 377 7.70 20.46 -12.34
N PHE A 378 6.39 20.72 -12.22
CA PHE A 378 5.38 19.66 -12.29
C PHE A 378 5.27 19.03 -13.67
N GLN A 379 5.70 19.71 -14.74
CA GLN A 379 5.86 19.08 -16.04
C GLN A 379 6.92 17.97 -16.00
N ARG A 380 8.15 18.30 -15.59
CA ARG A 380 9.24 17.30 -15.50
C ARG A 380 8.91 16.20 -14.51
N PHE A 381 8.38 16.56 -13.33
CA PHE A 381 7.97 15.60 -12.32
C PHE A 381 6.94 14.61 -12.85
N SER A 382 5.93 15.08 -13.58
CA SER A 382 4.85 14.22 -14.09
C SER A 382 5.34 13.24 -15.15
N GLU A 383 6.30 13.64 -15.98
CA GLU A 383 6.95 12.74 -16.95
C GLU A 383 7.70 11.63 -16.21
N VAL A 384 8.57 11.98 -15.26
CA VAL A 384 9.32 11.01 -14.45
C VAL A 384 8.41 10.10 -13.61
N TYR A 385 7.33 10.64 -13.05
CA TYR A 385 6.37 9.87 -12.26
C TYR A 385 5.65 8.82 -13.10
N ILE A 386 5.21 9.17 -14.31
CA ILE A 386 4.58 8.21 -15.22
C ILE A 386 5.59 7.16 -15.69
N ASP A 387 6.84 7.53 -15.97
CA ASP A 387 7.90 6.57 -16.31
C ASP A 387 8.12 5.55 -15.19
N VAL A 388 8.16 6.01 -13.93
CA VAL A 388 8.25 5.12 -12.75
C VAL A 388 7.05 4.16 -12.70
N LEU A 389 5.82 4.64 -12.90
CA LEU A 389 4.63 3.77 -12.88
C LEU A 389 4.62 2.75 -14.02
N LEU A 390 5.03 3.14 -15.23
CA LEU A 390 5.17 2.25 -16.38
C LEU A 390 6.22 1.17 -16.09
N GLU A 391 7.36 1.56 -15.53
CA GLU A 391 8.42 0.65 -15.13
C GLU A 391 7.98 -0.33 -14.02
N ILE A 392 7.11 0.08 -13.08
CA ILE A 392 6.52 -0.84 -12.08
C ILE A 392 5.62 -1.88 -12.75
N GLY A 393 4.92 -1.51 -13.82
CA GLY A 393 3.99 -2.38 -14.55
C GLY A 393 2.55 -1.87 -14.60
N PHE A 394 2.30 -0.60 -14.27
CA PHE A 394 1.00 0.01 -14.49
C PHE A 394 0.85 0.39 -15.98
N PRO A 395 -0.12 -0.16 -16.74
CA PRO A 395 -0.31 0.21 -18.13
C PRO A 395 -0.77 1.67 -18.30
N PRO A 396 -0.40 2.34 -19.42
CA PRO A 396 -0.86 3.69 -19.70
C PRO A 396 -2.37 3.71 -19.93
N CYS A 397 -3.03 4.80 -19.56
CA CYS A 397 -4.45 4.98 -19.87
C CYS A 397 -4.64 5.24 -21.38
N PRO A 398 -5.45 4.43 -22.10
CA PRO A 398 -5.74 4.65 -23.53
C PRO A 398 -6.37 6.03 -23.80
N GLY A 399 -7.13 6.56 -22.83
CA GLY A 399 -7.75 7.88 -22.87
C GLY A 399 -6.80 9.05 -22.53
N LYS A 400 -5.51 8.77 -22.26
CA LYS A 400 -4.50 9.76 -21.87
C LYS A 400 -4.89 10.57 -20.61
N VAL A 401 -5.58 9.91 -19.67
CA VAL A 401 -5.98 10.45 -18.37
C VAL A 401 -4.83 10.33 -17.37
N MET A 402 -3.73 11.04 -17.65
CA MET A 402 -2.49 10.93 -16.88
C MET A 402 -1.89 12.31 -16.64
N VAL A 403 -1.17 12.49 -15.54
CA VAL A 403 -0.49 13.75 -15.17
C VAL A 403 0.57 14.21 -16.17
N SER A 404 1.08 13.30 -17.01
CA SER A 404 1.95 13.65 -18.14
C SER A 404 1.22 14.48 -19.21
N ASN A 405 -0.10 14.33 -19.32
CA ASN A 405 -0.95 15.18 -20.17
C ASN A 405 -1.26 16.49 -19.43
N PRO A 406 -0.89 17.68 -19.98
CA PRO A 406 -1.14 18.98 -19.35
C PRO A 406 -2.62 19.22 -18.99
N PHE A 407 -3.55 18.57 -19.68
CA PHE A 407 -4.97 18.69 -19.36
C PHE A 407 -5.31 18.21 -17.93
N TRP A 408 -4.59 17.20 -17.42
CA TRP A 408 -4.77 16.59 -16.10
C TRP A 408 -3.74 17.08 -15.07
N ARG A 409 -2.94 18.10 -15.41
CA ARG A 409 -1.94 18.73 -14.55
C ARG A 409 -2.16 20.23 -14.55
N ARG A 410 -2.76 20.74 -13.48
CA ARG A 410 -3.21 22.14 -13.41
C ARG A 410 -2.94 22.75 -12.04
N SER A 411 -2.79 24.07 -12.01
CA SER A 411 -2.84 24.80 -10.74
C SER A 411 -4.24 24.75 -10.11
N SER A 412 -4.35 25.07 -8.82
CA SER A 412 -5.64 25.21 -8.13
C SER A 412 -6.61 26.12 -8.90
N HIS A 413 -6.14 27.27 -9.38
CA HIS A 413 -6.95 28.22 -10.13
C HIS A 413 -7.38 27.68 -11.52
N GLU A 414 -6.47 27.04 -12.24
CA GLU A 414 -6.78 26.43 -13.55
C GLU A 414 -7.82 25.30 -13.42
N TRP A 415 -7.77 24.52 -12.33
CA TRP A 415 -8.78 23.51 -12.03
C TRP A 415 -10.15 24.13 -11.74
N GLU A 416 -10.22 25.18 -10.93
CA GLU A 416 -11.47 25.88 -10.63
C GLU A 416 -12.14 26.43 -11.89
N MET A 417 -11.35 27.01 -12.81
CA MET A 417 -11.84 27.49 -14.11
C MET A 417 -12.31 26.36 -15.01
N ALA A 418 -11.57 25.24 -15.07
CA ALA A 418 -11.95 24.08 -15.88
C ALA A 418 -13.29 23.50 -15.41
N ILE A 419 -13.45 23.29 -14.11
CA ILE A 419 -14.69 22.76 -13.51
C ILE A 419 -15.87 23.70 -13.76
N LYS A 420 -15.67 25.01 -13.59
CA LYS A 420 -16.69 26.01 -13.90
C LYS A 420 -17.14 25.88 -15.36
N SER A 421 -16.20 25.81 -16.29
CA SER A 421 -16.49 25.65 -17.72
C SER A 421 -17.25 24.35 -18.02
N TRP A 422 -16.88 23.25 -17.37
CA TRP A 422 -17.55 21.96 -17.59
C TRP A 422 -19.01 21.97 -17.15
N ILE A 423 -19.31 22.62 -16.02
CA ILE A 423 -20.67 22.73 -15.47
C ILE A 423 -21.51 23.73 -16.26
N GLU A 424 -20.96 24.90 -16.60
CA GLU A 424 -21.68 25.95 -17.32
C GLU A 424 -21.90 25.62 -18.81
N LYS A 425 -21.09 24.73 -19.39
CA LYS A 425 -21.15 24.32 -20.80
C LYS A 425 -21.18 22.79 -20.90
N PRO A 426 -22.32 22.13 -20.63
CA PRO A 426 -22.44 20.66 -20.60
C PRO A 426 -22.46 20.01 -22.00
N GLN A 427 -21.45 20.31 -22.82
CA GLN A 427 -21.24 19.70 -24.12
C GLN A 427 -20.62 18.30 -23.96
N PRO A 428 -20.72 17.39 -24.94
CA PRO A 428 -20.28 16.00 -24.80
C PRO A 428 -18.84 15.82 -24.30
N GLU A 429 -17.91 16.68 -24.72
CA GLU A 429 -16.51 16.64 -24.24
C GLU A 429 -16.39 17.00 -22.76
N ASN A 430 -17.12 18.02 -22.30
CA ASN A 430 -17.13 18.42 -20.90
C ASN A 430 -17.83 17.39 -20.01
N MET A 431 -18.88 16.75 -20.51
CA MET A 431 -19.54 15.65 -19.80
C MET A 431 -18.62 14.45 -19.65
N LEU A 432 -17.81 14.12 -20.67
CA LEU A 432 -16.77 13.10 -20.54
C LEU A 432 -15.74 13.46 -19.46
N ASN A 433 -15.29 14.72 -19.42
CA ASN A 433 -14.36 15.20 -18.39
C ASN A 433 -14.96 15.07 -16.98
N VAL A 434 -16.24 15.40 -16.81
CA VAL A 434 -16.97 15.24 -15.54
C VAL A 434 -17.13 13.77 -15.18
N ALA A 435 -17.47 12.91 -16.14
CA ALA A 435 -17.60 11.47 -15.97
C ALA A 435 -16.29 10.82 -15.46
N ILE A 436 -15.14 11.34 -15.91
CA ILE A 436 -13.81 10.91 -15.49
C ILE A 436 -13.43 11.54 -14.14
N PHE A 437 -13.54 12.87 -14.03
CA PHE A 437 -12.94 13.64 -12.94
C PHE A 437 -13.75 13.60 -11.65
N PHE A 438 -15.08 13.65 -11.69
CA PHE A 438 -15.91 13.81 -10.47
C PHE A 438 -15.95 12.57 -9.56
N ASP A 439 -15.10 11.57 -9.81
CA ASP A 439 -14.75 10.55 -8.83
C ASP A 439 -13.26 10.64 -8.51
N PHE A 440 -12.79 11.82 -8.12
CA PHE A 440 -11.40 12.01 -7.73
C PHE A 440 -11.20 11.92 -6.21
N ARG A 441 -10.03 11.40 -5.84
CA ARG A 441 -9.57 11.31 -4.45
C ARG A 441 -8.06 11.54 -4.38
N ASN A 442 -7.60 12.13 -3.27
CA ASN A 442 -6.19 12.24 -2.97
C ASN A 442 -5.53 10.86 -2.77
N VAL A 443 -4.33 10.70 -3.32
CA VAL A 443 -3.41 9.60 -3.02
C VAL A 443 -2.14 10.08 -2.35
N PHE A 444 -1.58 11.22 -2.76
CA PHE A 444 -0.36 11.77 -2.19
C PHE A 444 -0.43 13.30 -2.16
N GLY A 445 0.10 13.91 -1.10
CA GLY A 445 0.23 15.36 -1.00
C GLY A 445 -0.84 16.00 -0.12
N ASP A 446 -1.04 17.31 -0.28
CA ASP A 446 -1.90 18.14 0.54
C ASP A 446 -3.40 17.89 0.29
N GLN A 447 -4.05 17.22 1.25
CA GLN A 447 -5.49 16.95 1.22
C GLN A 447 -6.35 18.22 1.13
N THR A 448 -5.88 19.35 1.67
CA THR A 448 -6.66 20.59 1.69
C THR A 448 -6.90 21.15 0.28
N LEU A 449 -6.00 20.89 -0.68
CA LEU A 449 -6.19 21.24 -2.10
C LEU A 449 -7.38 20.49 -2.71
N VAL A 450 -7.44 19.18 -2.42
CA VAL A 450 -8.48 18.28 -2.92
C VAL A 450 -9.83 18.63 -2.28
N ASP A 451 -9.85 18.95 -1.00
CA ASP A 451 -11.06 19.37 -0.27
C ASP A 451 -11.60 20.71 -0.78
N ARG A 452 -10.73 21.70 -1.04
CA ARG A 452 -11.11 22.99 -1.66
C ARG A 452 -11.75 22.77 -3.02
N LEU A 453 -11.17 21.90 -3.84
CA LEU A 453 -11.68 21.61 -5.17
C LEU A 453 -13.06 20.95 -5.11
N TRP A 454 -13.24 20.03 -4.17
CA TRP A 454 -14.54 19.40 -3.92
C TRP A 454 -15.60 20.39 -3.43
N TYR A 455 -15.23 21.29 -2.52
CA TYR A 455 -16.12 22.37 -2.09
C TYR A 455 -16.54 23.25 -3.28
N HIS A 456 -15.61 23.63 -4.16
CA HIS A 456 -15.90 24.40 -5.37
C HIS A 456 -16.89 23.67 -6.30
N ILE A 457 -16.71 22.37 -6.53
CA ILE A 457 -17.66 21.56 -7.32
C ILE A 457 -19.07 21.63 -6.73
N LEU A 458 -19.21 21.39 -5.42
CA LEU A 458 -20.52 21.37 -4.77
C LEU A 458 -21.20 22.75 -4.82
N GLN A 459 -20.45 23.84 -4.64
CA GLN A 459 -21.00 25.19 -4.81
C GLN A 459 -21.50 25.42 -6.23
N ARG A 460 -20.70 25.05 -7.25
CA ARG A 460 -21.08 25.23 -8.66
C ARG A 460 -22.28 24.38 -9.07
N LEU A 461 -22.38 23.15 -8.58
CA LEU A 461 -23.55 22.30 -8.82
C LEU A 461 -24.82 22.90 -8.19
N LYS A 462 -24.71 23.44 -6.97
CA LYS A 462 -25.82 24.14 -6.30
C LYS A 462 -26.29 25.38 -7.06
N GLU A 463 -25.35 26.13 -7.65
CA GLU A 463 -25.65 27.30 -8.49
C GLU A 463 -26.24 26.94 -9.86
N ASN A 464 -26.05 25.69 -10.33
CA ASN A 464 -26.43 25.24 -11.68
C ASN A 464 -27.29 23.96 -11.65
N PRO A 465 -28.50 23.97 -11.05
CA PRO A 465 -29.34 22.77 -10.95
C PRO A 465 -29.76 22.20 -12.31
N GLY A 466 -29.77 23.02 -13.36
CA GLY A 466 -29.99 22.57 -14.74
C GLY A 466 -28.90 21.63 -15.30
N PHE A 467 -27.80 21.42 -14.57
CA PHE A 467 -26.73 20.50 -14.94
C PHE A 467 -27.06 19.02 -14.63
N PHE A 468 -27.91 18.72 -13.65
CA PHE A 468 -28.20 17.34 -13.24
C PHE A 468 -28.83 16.46 -14.33
N PRO A 469 -29.73 16.96 -15.21
CA PRO A 469 -30.22 16.18 -16.35
C PRO A 469 -29.09 15.71 -17.29
N PHE A 470 -28.03 16.50 -17.48
CA PHE A 470 -26.89 16.09 -18.31
C PHE A 470 -26.09 14.96 -17.65
N LEU A 471 -25.92 14.99 -16.32
CA LEU A 471 -25.30 13.87 -15.58
C LEU A 471 -26.14 12.60 -15.69
N ALA A 472 -27.47 12.73 -15.57
CA ALA A 472 -28.38 11.59 -15.71
C ALA A 472 -28.41 11.04 -17.15
N LEU A 473 -28.23 11.90 -18.17
CA LEU A 473 -28.18 11.49 -19.56
C LEU A 473 -27.03 10.50 -19.85
N ASP A 474 -25.88 10.67 -19.21
CA ASP A 474 -24.77 9.71 -19.33
C ASP A 474 -25.16 8.32 -18.78
N ALA A 475 -25.90 8.26 -17.67
CA ALA A 475 -26.34 7.00 -17.08
C ALA A 475 -27.29 6.19 -17.97
N VAL A 476 -28.08 6.87 -18.81
CA VAL A 476 -29.04 6.24 -19.74
C VAL A 476 -28.48 6.05 -21.16
N ARG A 477 -27.24 6.50 -21.42
CA ARG A 477 -26.59 6.45 -22.74
C ARG A 477 -26.48 5.04 -23.31
N PHE A 478 -26.19 4.05 -22.45
CA PHE A 478 -26.03 2.66 -22.86
C PHE A 478 -27.15 1.80 -22.26
N LYS A 479 -27.91 1.14 -23.13
CA LYS A 479 -28.97 0.23 -22.71
C LYS A 479 -28.37 -1.09 -22.19
N PRO A 480 -28.94 -1.69 -21.13
CA PRO A 480 -28.57 -3.02 -20.69
C PRO A 480 -28.70 -4.04 -21.83
N PRO A 481 -27.74 -4.99 -21.97
CA PRO A 481 -27.67 -5.93 -23.09
C PRO A 481 -28.67 -7.08 -22.93
N LEU A 482 -29.96 -6.72 -22.87
CA LEU A 482 -31.09 -7.62 -22.72
C LEU A 482 -32.16 -7.28 -23.77
N GLY A 483 -32.40 -8.21 -24.70
CA GLY A 483 -33.38 -8.07 -25.76
C GLY A 483 -34.82 -8.28 -25.27
N PHE A 484 -35.78 -8.01 -26.16
CA PHE A 484 -37.22 -8.11 -25.87
C PHE A 484 -37.67 -9.53 -25.48
N PHE A 485 -37.08 -10.56 -26.07
CA PHE A 485 -37.38 -11.97 -25.75
C PHE A 485 -36.54 -12.52 -24.58
N LYS A 486 -35.96 -11.64 -23.74
CA LYS A 486 -35.07 -11.99 -22.62
C LYS A 486 -33.78 -12.70 -23.03
N ASP A 487 -33.37 -12.59 -24.29
CA ASP A 487 -32.05 -13.03 -24.76
C ASP A 487 -31.00 -11.94 -24.56
N PHE A 488 -29.75 -12.35 -24.37
CA PHE A 488 -28.65 -11.38 -24.24
C PHE A 488 -28.35 -10.72 -25.59
N VAL A 489 -28.10 -9.41 -25.56
CA VAL A 489 -27.58 -8.68 -26.71
C VAL A 489 -26.06 -8.77 -26.67
N VAL A 490 -25.48 -9.37 -27.70
CA VAL A 490 -24.04 -9.61 -27.82
C VAL A 490 -23.47 -8.93 -29.07
N GLU A 491 -22.18 -8.70 -29.09
CA GLU A 491 -21.46 -8.17 -30.25
C GLU A 491 -21.62 -9.13 -31.44
N ARG A 492 -21.96 -8.57 -32.61
CA ARG A 492 -22.30 -9.34 -33.81
C ARG A 492 -21.08 -9.69 -34.67
N SER A 493 -19.98 -8.98 -34.49
CA SER A 493 -18.78 -9.03 -35.32
C SER A 493 -17.55 -8.58 -34.52
N GLY A 494 -16.36 -8.81 -35.07
CA GLY A 494 -15.09 -8.45 -34.43
C GLY A 494 -14.59 -9.52 -33.45
N GLU A 495 -13.53 -9.18 -32.72
CA GLU A 495 -12.86 -10.06 -31.76
C GLU A 495 -13.79 -10.57 -30.65
N HIS A 496 -14.75 -9.74 -30.23
CA HIS A 496 -15.69 -10.03 -29.15
C HIS A 496 -17.02 -10.62 -29.62
N ARG A 497 -17.09 -11.18 -30.84
CA ARG A 497 -18.34 -11.75 -31.39
C ARG A 497 -18.94 -12.79 -30.44
N GLY A 498 -20.21 -12.60 -30.07
CA GLY A 498 -20.92 -13.48 -29.14
C GLY A 498 -20.71 -13.14 -27.65
N GLU A 499 -19.95 -12.09 -27.34
CA GLU A 499 -19.74 -11.58 -25.99
C GLU A 499 -20.55 -10.29 -25.77
N LEU A 500 -20.77 -9.94 -24.49
CA LEU A 500 -21.35 -8.65 -24.09
C LEU A 500 -20.36 -7.84 -23.26
N ASP A 501 -20.37 -6.52 -23.40
CA ASP A 501 -19.58 -5.62 -22.56
C ASP A 501 -20.32 -5.33 -21.25
N ILE A 502 -19.88 -5.99 -20.17
CA ILE A 502 -20.49 -5.85 -18.84
C ILE A 502 -20.24 -4.48 -18.21
N LYS A 503 -19.12 -3.82 -18.59
CA LYS A 503 -18.79 -2.49 -18.08
C LYS A 503 -19.73 -1.47 -18.70
N LYS A 504 -19.85 -1.47 -20.03
CA LYS A 504 -20.65 -0.50 -20.79
C LYS A 504 -22.14 -0.62 -20.51
N GLY A 505 -22.68 -1.84 -20.54
CA GLY A 505 -24.13 -2.07 -20.41
C GLY A 505 -24.63 -2.35 -18.99
N GLY A 506 -23.73 -2.59 -18.03
CA GLY A 506 -24.08 -2.98 -16.66
C GLY A 506 -23.56 -1.99 -15.61
N ILE A 507 -22.23 -1.98 -15.43
CA ILE A 507 -21.56 -1.20 -14.38
C ILE A 507 -21.71 0.30 -14.61
N PHE A 508 -21.54 0.77 -15.85
CA PHE A 508 -21.53 2.19 -16.18
C PHE A 508 -22.87 2.90 -15.89
N PRO A 509 -24.05 2.37 -16.30
CA PRO A 509 -25.33 2.94 -15.90
C PRO A 509 -25.51 3.10 -14.38
N LEU A 510 -25.10 2.10 -13.60
CA LEU A 510 -25.20 2.14 -12.14
C LEU A 510 -24.30 3.21 -11.55
N THR A 511 -23.01 3.23 -11.91
CA THR A 511 -22.05 4.19 -11.34
C THR A 511 -22.39 5.63 -11.71
N GLN A 512 -22.79 5.90 -12.96
CA GLN A 512 -23.15 7.25 -13.40
C GLN A 512 -24.49 7.70 -12.80
N GLY A 513 -25.51 6.84 -12.78
CA GLY A 513 -26.82 7.20 -12.27
C GLY A 513 -26.80 7.46 -10.76
N VAL A 514 -26.12 6.60 -10.00
CA VAL A 514 -25.92 6.77 -8.56
C VAL A 514 -25.12 8.06 -8.29
N ARG A 515 -24.10 8.36 -9.10
CA ARG A 515 -23.35 9.61 -8.99
C ARG A 515 -24.23 10.83 -9.25
N ALA A 516 -25.04 10.84 -10.30
CA ALA A 516 -25.93 11.95 -10.64
C ALA A 516 -26.86 12.30 -9.46
N LEU A 517 -27.52 11.28 -8.90
CA LEU A 517 -28.38 11.45 -7.71
C LEU A 517 -27.58 11.89 -6.49
N SER A 518 -26.38 11.33 -6.27
CA SER A 518 -25.55 11.69 -5.12
C SER A 518 -25.14 13.16 -5.16
N LEU A 519 -24.69 13.63 -6.33
CA LEU A 519 -24.28 15.01 -6.54
C LEU A 519 -25.46 16.00 -6.41
N GLU A 520 -26.65 15.62 -6.88
CA GLU A 520 -27.88 16.41 -6.68
C GLU A 520 -28.18 16.64 -5.19
N HIS A 521 -27.89 15.66 -4.34
CA HIS A 521 -28.12 15.74 -2.89
C HIS A 521 -26.88 16.20 -2.11
N GLY A 522 -25.83 16.68 -2.79
CA GLY A 522 -24.62 17.19 -2.15
C GLY A 522 -23.76 16.12 -1.46
N ILE A 523 -23.93 14.84 -1.81
CA ILE A 523 -23.16 13.74 -1.23
C ILE A 523 -21.75 13.74 -1.83
N GLY A 524 -20.77 14.00 -0.97
CA GLY A 524 -19.34 14.01 -1.34
C GLY A 524 -18.69 12.63 -1.38
N GLU A 525 -19.36 11.55 -1.04
CA GLU A 525 -18.80 10.19 -1.14
C GLU A 525 -18.53 9.80 -2.61
N ARG A 526 -17.53 8.97 -2.87
CA ARG A 526 -17.12 8.53 -4.22
C ARG A 526 -17.50 7.08 -4.48
N SER A 527 -17.40 6.20 -3.49
CA SER A 527 -17.81 4.80 -3.64
C SER A 527 -19.29 4.72 -4.01
N THR A 528 -19.60 3.98 -5.07
CA THR A 528 -20.96 3.67 -5.54
C THR A 528 -21.76 2.97 -4.44
N PHE A 529 -21.17 1.99 -3.74
CA PHE A 529 -21.83 1.30 -2.63
C PHE A 529 -22.25 2.28 -1.53
N LYS A 530 -21.31 3.10 -1.04
CA LYS A 530 -21.60 4.07 0.03
C LYS A 530 -22.53 5.18 -0.43
N ARG A 531 -22.46 5.61 -1.71
CA ARG A 531 -23.43 6.55 -2.29
C ARG A 531 -24.85 6.00 -2.25
N ILE A 532 -25.04 4.72 -2.57
CA ILE A 532 -26.36 4.06 -2.45
C ILE A 532 -26.83 4.10 -0.99
N GLU A 533 -25.96 3.78 -0.03
CA GLU A 533 -26.29 3.86 1.40
C GLU A 533 -26.70 5.26 1.85
N GLU A 534 -25.98 6.31 1.42
CA GLU A 534 -26.33 7.70 1.74
C GLU A 534 -27.66 8.12 1.09
N LEU A 535 -27.91 7.72 -0.16
CA LEU A 535 -29.18 7.96 -0.85
C LEU A 535 -30.35 7.25 -0.16
N GLN A 536 -30.13 6.08 0.45
CA GLN A 536 -31.14 5.42 1.28
C GLN A 536 -31.42 6.18 2.59
N LYS A 537 -30.38 6.71 3.24
CA LYS A 537 -30.54 7.53 4.46
C LYS A 537 -31.35 8.80 4.21
N LEU A 538 -31.19 9.40 3.02
CA LEU A 538 -31.96 10.56 2.57
C LEU A 538 -33.35 10.21 2.03
N GLY A 539 -33.72 8.93 1.93
CA GLY A 539 -35.00 8.49 1.40
C GLY A 539 -35.16 8.62 -0.11
N VAL A 540 -34.08 8.88 -0.85
CA VAL A 540 -34.07 8.90 -2.33
C VAL A 540 -34.30 7.49 -2.87
N PHE A 541 -33.70 6.49 -2.20
CA PHE A 541 -33.99 5.08 -2.42
C PHE A 541 -34.72 4.49 -1.22
N SER A 542 -35.67 3.58 -1.49
CA SER A 542 -36.17 2.71 -0.42
C SER A 542 -35.04 1.78 0.07
N LYS A 543 -35.17 1.27 1.29
CA LYS A 543 -34.19 0.33 1.87
C LYS A 543 -34.04 -0.93 1.01
N GLU A 544 -35.13 -1.44 0.47
CA GLU A 544 -35.13 -2.62 -0.39
C GLU A 544 -34.48 -2.32 -1.74
N TYR A 545 -34.92 -1.26 -2.43
CA TYR A 545 -34.41 -0.90 -3.74
C TYR A 545 -32.91 -0.57 -3.74
N GLY A 546 -32.45 0.19 -2.75
CA GLY A 546 -31.01 0.45 -2.63
C GLY A 546 -30.19 -0.81 -2.33
N LYS A 547 -30.74 -1.77 -1.56
CA LYS A 547 -30.07 -3.05 -1.34
C LYS A 547 -29.96 -3.84 -2.66
N ASP A 548 -31.03 -3.88 -3.44
CA ASP A 548 -31.05 -4.58 -4.73
C ASP A 548 -30.04 -3.96 -5.72
N LEU A 549 -29.94 -2.63 -5.78
CA LEU A 549 -28.93 -1.94 -6.59
C LEU A 549 -27.50 -2.29 -6.15
N SER A 550 -27.24 -2.31 -4.84
CA SER A 550 -25.94 -2.70 -4.30
C SER A 550 -25.58 -4.15 -4.61
N GLU A 551 -26.52 -5.09 -4.46
CA GLU A 551 -26.29 -6.51 -4.81
C GLU A 551 -26.09 -6.70 -6.32
N ALA A 552 -26.86 -5.98 -7.15
CA ALA A 552 -26.67 -5.98 -8.60
C ALA A 552 -25.28 -5.47 -8.99
N TYR A 553 -24.83 -4.38 -8.37
CA TYR A 553 -23.49 -3.84 -8.58
C TYR A 553 -22.40 -4.82 -8.16
N ARG A 554 -22.55 -5.42 -6.96
CA ARG A 554 -21.64 -6.45 -6.42
C ARG A 554 -21.53 -7.65 -7.36
N PHE A 555 -22.66 -8.15 -7.87
CA PHE A 555 -22.67 -9.26 -8.82
C PHE A 555 -21.91 -8.94 -10.12
N LEU A 556 -22.14 -7.75 -10.71
CA LEU A 556 -21.45 -7.34 -11.94
C LEU A 556 -19.94 -7.17 -11.73
N MET A 557 -19.52 -6.60 -10.59
CA MET A 557 -18.11 -6.50 -10.23
C MET A 557 -17.47 -7.87 -10.05
N GLY A 558 -18.14 -8.78 -9.35
CA GLY A 558 -17.66 -10.15 -9.15
C GLY A 558 -17.51 -10.92 -10.46
N LEU A 559 -18.51 -10.83 -11.34
CA LEU A 559 -18.46 -11.44 -12.67
C LEU A 559 -17.32 -10.85 -13.52
N ARG A 560 -17.15 -9.53 -13.52
CA ARG A 560 -16.06 -8.85 -14.24
C ARG A 560 -14.69 -9.27 -13.73
N LEU A 561 -14.48 -9.27 -12.42
CA LEU A 561 -13.22 -9.70 -11.80
C LEU A 561 -12.89 -11.14 -12.15
N ARG A 562 -13.87 -12.05 -12.03
CA ARG A 562 -13.69 -13.47 -12.35
C ARG A 562 -13.28 -13.71 -13.79
N VAL A 563 -13.97 -13.07 -14.75
CA VAL A 563 -13.63 -13.19 -16.17
C VAL A 563 -12.24 -12.62 -16.47
N GLN A 564 -11.86 -11.51 -15.84
CA GLN A 564 -10.50 -10.97 -15.99
C GLN A 564 -9.44 -11.91 -15.40
N ALA A 565 -9.70 -12.50 -14.23
CA ALA A 565 -8.80 -13.47 -13.60
C ALA A 565 -8.59 -14.70 -14.48
N GLU A 566 -9.67 -15.26 -15.04
CA GLU A 566 -9.63 -16.39 -15.98
C GLU A 566 -8.80 -16.05 -17.23
N LYS A 567 -9.03 -14.89 -17.85
CA LYS A 567 -8.26 -14.45 -19.03
C LYS A 567 -6.76 -14.29 -18.73
N ILE A 568 -6.41 -13.66 -17.60
CA ILE A 568 -5.01 -13.47 -17.20
C ILE A 568 -4.33 -14.82 -16.94
N ARG A 569 -5.02 -15.77 -16.29
CA ARG A 569 -4.49 -17.11 -16.05
C ARG A 569 -4.22 -17.88 -17.35
N ASP A 570 -5.06 -17.66 -18.36
CA ASP A 570 -4.91 -18.25 -19.69
C ASP A 570 -3.91 -17.49 -20.59
N GLY A 571 -3.18 -16.50 -20.05
CA GLY A 571 -2.18 -15.70 -20.77
C GLY A 571 -2.79 -14.68 -21.75
N LYS A 572 -4.07 -14.36 -21.62
CA LYS A 572 -4.79 -13.38 -22.45
C LYS A 572 -4.90 -12.02 -21.77
N GLU A 573 -5.10 -10.97 -22.56
CA GLU A 573 -5.35 -9.64 -22.01
C GLU A 573 -6.72 -9.59 -21.30
N ALA A 574 -6.77 -8.93 -20.14
CA ALA A 574 -8.00 -8.66 -19.43
C ALA A 574 -8.81 -7.56 -20.14
N ASP A 575 -10.12 -7.79 -20.31
CA ASP A 575 -11.05 -6.83 -20.90
C ASP A 575 -12.36 -6.76 -20.08
N ASN A 576 -13.44 -6.23 -20.67
CA ASN A 576 -14.76 -6.14 -20.03
C ASN A 576 -15.82 -7.04 -20.69
N TYR A 577 -15.41 -7.94 -21.59
CA TYR A 577 -16.32 -8.77 -22.37
C TYR A 577 -16.54 -10.11 -21.71
N VAL A 578 -17.82 -10.49 -21.61
CA VAL A 578 -18.28 -11.75 -21.04
C VAL A 578 -19.05 -12.51 -22.09
N ASN A 579 -18.65 -13.75 -22.37
CA ASN A 579 -19.44 -14.66 -23.18
C ASN A 579 -20.57 -15.26 -22.34
N PRO A 580 -21.86 -14.94 -22.62
CA PRO A 580 -22.95 -15.46 -21.81
C PRO A 580 -23.04 -16.98 -21.84
N ASN A 581 -22.58 -17.65 -22.90
CA ASN A 581 -22.65 -19.10 -23.00
C ASN A 581 -21.77 -19.81 -21.96
N ASN A 582 -20.70 -19.16 -21.49
CA ASN A 582 -19.80 -19.69 -20.47
C ASN A 582 -20.37 -19.57 -19.05
N LEU A 583 -21.49 -18.87 -18.86
CA LEU A 583 -22.13 -18.70 -17.57
C LEU A 583 -23.04 -19.89 -17.23
N SER A 584 -23.09 -20.25 -15.95
CA SER A 584 -24.04 -21.23 -15.44
C SER A 584 -25.48 -20.77 -15.62
N LYS A 585 -26.45 -21.69 -15.54
CA LYS A 585 -27.88 -21.36 -15.63
C LYS A 585 -28.32 -20.35 -14.56
N ALA A 586 -27.78 -20.47 -13.35
CA ALA A 586 -28.06 -19.56 -12.24
C ALA A 586 -27.49 -18.17 -12.51
N GLU A 587 -26.23 -18.06 -12.92
CA GLU A 587 -25.60 -16.77 -13.27
C GLU A 587 -26.29 -16.09 -14.44
N LYS A 588 -26.72 -16.84 -15.47
CA LYS A 588 -27.54 -16.30 -16.57
C LYS A 588 -28.85 -15.72 -16.05
N GLY A 589 -29.52 -16.40 -15.12
CA GLY A 589 -30.75 -15.90 -14.49
C GLY A 589 -30.50 -14.59 -13.76
N MET A 590 -29.51 -14.59 -12.86
CA MET A 590 -29.14 -13.43 -12.05
C MET A 590 -28.70 -12.24 -12.91
N LEU A 591 -27.90 -12.45 -13.96
CA LEU A 591 -27.49 -11.39 -14.88
C LEU A 591 -28.68 -10.77 -15.62
N LYS A 592 -29.70 -11.58 -16.00
CA LYS A 592 -30.93 -11.07 -16.60
C LYS A 592 -31.78 -10.27 -15.61
N ASP A 593 -31.82 -10.67 -14.34
CA ASP A 593 -32.53 -9.93 -13.29
C ASP A 593 -31.83 -8.58 -13.03
N VAL A 594 -30.50 -8.58 -12.94
CA VAL A 594 -29.68 -7.37 -12.81
C VAL A 594 -29.89 -6.40 -13.98
N PHE A 595 -29.90 -6.88 -15.23
CA PHE A 595 -30.17 -5.99 -16.38
C PHE A 595 -31.60 -5.44 -16.41
N ARG A 596 -32.58 -6.13 -15.81
CA ARG A 596 -33.93 -5.58 -15.63
C ARG A 596 -33.94 -4.47 -14.58
N LEU A 597 -33.31 -4.70 -13.43
CA LEU A 597 -33.17 -3.68 -12.39
C LEU A 597 -32.45 -2.42 -12.91
N ILE A 598 -31.40 -2.58 -13.71
CA ILE A 598 -30.72 -1.43 -14.33
C ILE A 598 -31.63 -0.68 -15.29
N ARG A 599 -32.49 -1.39 -16.05
CA ARG A 599 -33.46 -0.74 -16.93
C ARG A 599 -34.49 0.06 -16.12
N GLU A 600 -35.03 -0.52 -15.06
CA GLU A 600 -35.93 0.18 -14.13
C GLU A 600 -35.26 1.41 -13.51
N PHE A 601 -33.98 1.30 -13.15
CA PHE A 601 -33.19 2.43 -12.67
C PHE A 601 -33.02 3.53 -13.73
N GLN A 602 -32.75 3.16 -14.98
CA GLN A 602 -32.67 4.11 -16.09
C GLN A 602 -34.02 4.77 -16.38
N ASP A 603 -35.11 4.03 -16.34
CA ASP A 603 -36.47 4.55 -16.53
C ASP A 603 -36.82 5.57 -15.44
N MET A 604 -36.48 5.27 -14.17
CA MET A 604 -36.64 6.22 -13.06
C MET A 604 -35.83 7.51 -13.26
N LEU A 605 -34.57 7.41 -13.71
CA LEU A 605 -33.76 8.60 -14.03
C LEU A 605 -34.35 9.39 -15.19
N TYR A 606 -34.89 8.70 -16.19
CA TYR A 606 -35.51 9.30 -17.38
C TYR A 606 -36.75 10.12 -17.01
N GLU A 607 -37.60 9.59 -16.12
CA GLU A 607 -38.76 10.27 -15.57
C GLU A 607 -38.37 11.42 -14.65
N ARG A 608 -37.49 11.18 -13.66
CA ARG A 608 -37.07 12.17 -12.66
C ARG A 608 -36.49 13.44 -13.28
N TYR A 609 -35.65 13.28 -14.30
CA TYR A 609 -34.95 14.40 -14.94
C TYR A 609 -35.61 14.88 -16.24
N SER A 610 -36.80 14.37 -16.58
CA SER A 610 -37.51 14.72 -17.81
C SER A 610 -36.64 14.60 -19.07
N LEU A 611 -35.90 13.49 -19.18
CA LEU A 611 -34.88 13.33 -20.23
C LEU A 611 -35.48 13.24 -21.65
N HIS A 612 -36.81 13.12 -21.77
CA HIS A 612 -37.55 13.23 -23.03
C HIS A 612 -37.38 14.58 -23.74
N VAL A 613 -37.01 15.64 -23.01
CA VAL A 613 -36.77 16.97 -23.60
C VAL A 613 -35.42 17.06 -24.32
N PHE A 614 -34.51 16.12 -24.06
CA PHE A 614 -33.18 16.04 -24.67
C PHE A 614 -33.11 15.09 -25.88
N GLY A 615 -34.24 14.46 -26.23
CA GLY A 615 -34.35 13.43 -27.27
C GLY A 615 -35.23 13.84 -28.45
#